data_AF-A0A7Y8J877-F1
#
_entry.id   AF-A0A7Y8J877-F1
#
_cell.length_a   1.000
_cell.length_b   1.000
_cell.length_c   1.000
_cell.angle_alpha   90.00
_cell.angle_beta   90.00
_cell.angle_gamma   90.00
#
_symmetry.space_group_name_H-M   'P 1'
#
loop_
_entity.id
_entity.type
_entity.pdbx_description
1 polymer ?
#
loop_
_entity_poly.entity_id
_entity_poly.type
_entity_poly.pdbx_seq_one_letter_code
_entity_poly.pdbx_strand_id
1 'polypeptide(L)'
;MNQIKAKIDNPLSELISDEIFELLEAHGLIDEKAVRDYQIRKKFKSLRAGKVSAGDAIDAIREEYPYLQFDTIRKIVYQISK
;
A
#
# COMPACT_ATOMS: atom_id res chain seq x y z
N MET A 1 14.23 29.17 12.37
CA MET A 1 14.52 28.48 11.09
C MET A 1 13.28 27.69 10.72
N ASN A 2 12.47 28.17 9.77
CA ASN A 2 11.34 27.38 9.27
C ASN A 2 11.91 26.32 8.34
N GLN A 3 12.06 25.10 8.84
CA GLN A 3 12.40 23.97 8.00
C GLN A 3 11.21 23.71 7.08
N ILE A 4 11.44 23.83 5.79
CA ILE A 4 10.51 23.36 4.76
C ILE A 4 10.55 21.83 4.88
N LYS A 5 9.69 21.24 5.71
CA LYS A 5 9.49 19.78 5.69
C LYS A 5 8.94 19.44 4.31
N ALA A 6 9.69 18.67 3.53
CA ALA A 6 9.16 18.04 2.33
C ALA A 6 7.87 17.30 2.72
N LYS A 7 6.82 17.42 1.91
CA LYS A 7 5.56 16.73 2.18
C LYS A 7 5.85 15.22 2.16
N ILE A 8 5.79 14.60 3.33
CA ILE A 8 6.05 13.17 3.50
C ILE A 8 4.85 12.44 2.94
N ASP A 9 5.10 11.53 2.00
CA ASP A 9 4.04 10.65 1.50
C ASP A 9 3.96 9.45 2.45
N ASN A 10 3.28 9.63 3.58
CA ASN A 10 3.09 8.59 4.58
C ASN A 10 2.06 7.56 4.07
N PRO A 11 2.51 6.34 3.69
CA PRO A 11 1.64 5.30 3.12
C PRO A 11 0.65 4.73 4.14
N LEU A 12 0.86 5.02 5.43
CA LEU A 12 0.05 4.59 6.57
C LEU A 12 -0.65 5.77 7.26
N SER A 13 -0.84 6.90 6.57
CA SER A 13 -1.46 8.13 7.13
C SER A 13 -2.88 7.96 7.68
N GLU A 14 -3.60 6.90 7.30
CA GLU A 14 -4.91 6.54 7.89
C GLU A 14 -4.79 5.81 9.23
N LEU A 15 -3.60 5.32 9.60
CA LEU A 15 -3.34 4.54 10.79
C LEU A 15 -2.47 5.29 11.81
N ILE A 16 -1.46 6.01 11.32
CA ILE A 16 -0.46 6.70 12.14
C ILE A 16 -0.11 8.06 11.54
N SER A 17 0.24 9.02 12.40
CA SER A 17 0.70 10.34 11.95
C SER A 17 2.05 10.25 11.24
N ASP A 18 2.37 11.27 10.45
CA ASP A 18 3.65 11.36 9.74
C ASP A 18 4.84 11.32 10.70
N GLU A 19 4.71 11.95 11.87
CA GLU A 19 5.75 11.91 12.92
C GLU A 19 6.03 10.50 13.43
N ILE A 20 4.97 9.69 13.65
CA ILE A 20 5.13 8.30 14.09
C ILE A 20 5.70 7.44 12.97
N PHE A 21 5.27 7.67 11.72
CA PHE A 21 5.83 6.98 10.55
C PHE A 21 7.33 7.27 10.40
N GLU A 22 7.75 8.53 10.43
CA GLU A 22 9.15 8.95 10.39
C GLU A 22 9.97 8.28 11.50
N LEU A 23 9.43 8.25 12.73
CA LEU A 23 10.12 7.65 13.88
C LEU A 23 10.34 6.14 13.68
N LEU A 24 9.30 5.42 13.26
CA LEU A 24 9.37 3.97 13.06
C LEU A 24 10.30 3.62 11.89
N GLU A 25 10.23 4.38 10.80
CA GLU A 25 11.08 4.18 9.62
C GLU A 25 12.55 4.44 9.93
N ALA A 26 12.86 5.52 10.66
CA ALA A 26 14.23 5.83 11.09
C ALA A 26 14.87 4.75 11.96
N HIS A 27 14.06 3.94 12.66
CA HIS A 27 14.52 2.81 13.47
C HIS A 27 14.44 1.45 12.74
N GLY A 28 14.06 1.43 11.46
CA GLY A 28 13.92 0.19 10.69
C GLY A 28 12.79 -0.71 11.18
N LEU A 29 11.76 -0.15 11.82
CA LEU A 29 10.62 -0.89 12.36
C LEU A 29 9.46 -1.05 11.36
N ILE A 30 9.60 -0.49 10.16
CA ILE A 30 8.62 -0.60 9.08
C ILE A 30 9.04 -1.71 8.11
N ASP A 31 8.18 -2.69 7.92
CA ASP A 31 8.32 -3.69 6.85
C ASP A 31 7.73 -3.13 5.55
N GLU A 32 8.60 -2.70 4.62
CA GLU A 32 8.23 -2.17 3.31
C GLU A 32 7.29 -3.11 2.53
N LYS A 33 7.51 -4.43 2.62
CA LYS A 33 6.66 -5.42 1.95
C LYS A 33 5.27 -5.42 2.56
N ALA A 34 5.16 -5.37 3.89
CA ALA A 34 3.87 -5.32 4.58
C ALA A 34 3.11 -4.02 4.27
N VAL A 35 3.82 -2.88 4.20
CA VAL A 35 3.26 -1.57 3.81
C VAL A 35 2.72 -1.61 2.39
N ARG A 36 3.51 -2.10 1.43
CA ARG A 36 3.06 -2.28 0.03
C ARG A 36 1.82 -3.17 -0.03
N ASP A 37 1.84 -4.31 0.64
CA ASP A 37 0.73 -5.25 0.62
C ASP A 37 -0.54 -4.62 1.24
N TYR A 38 -0.40 -3.73 2.23
CA TYR A 38 -1.50 -2.94 2.77
C TYR A 38 -2.06 -1.95 1.75
N GLN A 39 -1.20 -1.20 1.05
CA GLN A 39 -1.62 -0.27 0.00
C GLN A 39 -2.35 -0.99 -1.15
N ILE A 40 -1.84 -2.14 -1.59
CA ILE A 40 -2.48 -2.99 -2.61
C ILE A 40 -3.88 -3.42 -2.16
N ARG A 41 -4.03 -3.89 -0.90
CA ARG A 41 -5.34 -4.26 -0.34
C ARG A 41 -6.30 -3.07 -0.30
N LYS A 42 -5.81 -1.89 0.10
CA LYS A 42 -6.60 -0.66 0.17
C LYS A 42 -7.10 -0.25 -1.22
N LYS A 43 -6.20 -0.23 -2.21
CA LYS A 43 -6.55 0.10 -3.61
C LYS A 43 -7.57 -0.89 -4.18
N PHE A 44 -7.35 -2.20 -3.97
CA PHE A 44 -8.29 -3.23 -4.40
C PHE A 44 -9.69 -3.02 -3.80
N LYS A 45 -9.79 -2.76 -2.49
CA LYS A 45 -11.06 -2.45 -1.83
C LYS A 45 -11.75 -1.24 -2.45
N SER A 46 -11.00 -0.17 -2.74
CA SER A 46 -11.53 1.04 -3.39
C SER A 46 -12.07 0.75 -4.81
N LEU A 47 -11.32 0.00 -5.63
CA LEU A 47 -11.76 -0.40 -6.97
C LEU A 47 -13.03 -1.27 -6.93
N ARG A 48 -13.09 -2.21 -5.98
CA ARG A 48 -14.27 -3.07 -5.78
C ARG A 48 -15.49 -2.28 -5.31
N ALA A 49 -15.31 -1.26 -4.48
CA ALA A 49 -16.39 -0.33 -4.10
C ALA A 49 -16.91 0.46 -5.32
N GLY A 50 -16.04 0.77 -6.28
CA GLY A 50 -16.36 1.35 -7.58
C GLY A 50 -16.99 0.38 -8.59
N LYS A 51 -17.36 -0.84 -8.17
CA LYS A 51 -17.94 -1.91 -9.02
C LYS A 51 -17.03 -2.44 -10.14
N VAL A 52 -15.72 -2.17 -10.08
CA VAL A 52 -14.72 -2.77 -10.99
C VAL A 52 -14.66 -4.29 -10.72
N SER A 53 -14.57 -5.11 -11.78
CA SER A 53 -14.47 -6.56 -11.63
C SER A 53 -13.19 -6.97 -10.86
N ALA A 54 -13.15 -8.17 -10.27
CA ALA A 54 -11.98 -8.59 -9.51
C ALA A 54 -10.74 -8.75 -10.40
N GLY A 55 -10.91 -9.29 -11.62
CA GLY A 55 -9.84 -9.41 -12.60
C GLY A 55 -9.30 -8.05 -13.02
N ASP A 56 -10.18 -7.15 -13.46
CA ASP A 56 -9.79 -5.81 -13.91
C ASP A 56 -9.16 -4.99 -12.77
N ALA A 57 -9.63 -5.16 -11.53
CA ALA A 57 -9.02 -4.50 -10.38
C ALA A 57 -7.60 -5.01 -10.09
N ILE A 58 -7.33 -6.31 -10.28
CA ILE A 58 -5.99 -6.87 -10.14
C ILE A 58 -5.09 -6.38 -11.29
N ASP A 59 -5.60 -6.35 -12.52
CA ASP A 59 -4.84 -5.82 -13.68
C ASP A 59 -4.51 -4.33 -13.50
N ALA A 60 -5.45 -3.50 -13.03
CA ALA A 60 -5.20 -2.09 -12.73
C ALA A 60 -4.11 -1.89 -11.65
N ILE A 61 -4.13 -2.72 -10.60
CA ILE A 61 -3.06 -2.70 -9.59
C ILE A 61 -1.72 -3.14 -10.19
N ARG A 62 -1.73 -4.11 -11.12
CA ARG A 62 -0.50 -4.56 -11.79
C ARG A 62 0.15 -3.44 -12.61
N GLU A 63 -0.62 -2.52 -13.17
CA GLU A 63 -0.06 -1.34 -13.84
C GLU A 63 0.76 -0.45 -12.90
N GLU A 64 0.34 -0.33 -11.62
CA GLU A 64 1.06 0.41 -10.58
C GLU A 64 2.25 -0.39 -9.99
N TYR A 65 2.17 -1.72 -10.02
CA TYR A 65 3.22 -2.63 -9.54
C TYR A 65 3.64 -3.64 -10.63
N PRO A 66 4.31 -3.21 -11.73
CA PRO A 66 4.59 -4.08 -12.89
C PRO A 66 5.48 -5.29 -12.59
N TYR A 67 6.25 -5.22 -11.50
CA TYR A 67 7.12 -6.29 -11.04
C TYR A 67 6.35 -7.42 -10.33
N LEU A 68 5.09 -7.21 -9.95
CA LEU A 68 4.25 -8.23 -9.33
C LEU A 68 3.45 -9.00 -10.39
N GLN A 69 3.46 -10.32 -10.28
CA GLN A 69 2.63 -11.18 -11.11
C GLN A 69 1.16 -11.09 -10.69
N PHE A 70 0.23 -11.34 -11.62
CA PHE A 70 -1.21 -11.34 -11.34
C PHE A 70 -1.56 -12.25 -10.15
N ASP A 71 -1.01 -13.47 -10.11
CA ASP A 71 -1.25 -14.40 -9.01
C ASP A 71 -0.70 -13.91 -7.66
N THR A 72 0.41 -13.15 -7.68
CA THR A 72 0.98 -12.54 -6.48
C THR A 72 0.04 -11.47 -5.92
N ILE A 73 -0.46 -10.58 -6.78
CA ILE A 73 -1.44 -9.55 -6.37
C ILE A 73 -2.70 -10.23 -5.86
N ARG A 74 -3.20 -11.26 -6.54
CA ARG A 74 -4.35 -12.09 -6.11
C ARG A 74 -4.13 -12.63 -4.68
N LYS A 75 -2.98 -13.22 -4.40
CA LYS A 75 -2.64 -13.74 -3.06
C LYS A 75 -2.60 -12.64 -2.00
N ILE A 76 -2.09 -11.46 -2.34
CA ILE A 76 -2.04 -10.29 -1.43
C ILE A 76 -3.45 -9.80 -1.09
N VAL A 77 -4.31 -9.61 -2.10
CA VAL A 77 -5.65 -9.01 -1.90
C VAL A 77 -6.62 -9.97 -1.19
N TYR A 78 -6.44 -11.28 -1.35
CA TYR A 78 -7.24 -12.30 -0.66
C TYR A 78 -6.60 -12.84 0.62
N GLN A 79 -5.43 -12.32 1.02
CA GLN A 79 -4.71 -12.74 2.24
C GLN A 79 -4.52 -14.27 2.34
N ILE A 80 -4.15 -14.91 1.22
CA ILE A 80 -3.99 -16.38 1.17
C ILE A 80 -2.77 -16.85 1.99
N SER A 81 -1.97 -15.92 2.52
CA SER A 81 -0.89 -16.20 3.47
C SER A 81 -1.44 -16.16 4.90
N LYS A 82 -1.77 -17.34 5.43
CA LYS A 82 -1.82 -17.60 6.88
C LYS A 82 -0.53 -18.26 7.30
#